data_AF-U5HA39-F1
#
_entry.id   AF-U5HA39-F1
#
_cell.length_a   1.000
_cell.length_b   1.000
_cell.length_c   1.000
_cell.angle_alpha   90.00
_cell.angle_beta   90.00
_cell.angle_gamma   90.00
#
_symmetry.space_group_name_H-M   'P 1'
#
loop_
_entity.id
_entity.type
_entity.pdbx_description
1 polymer ?
#
loop_
_entity_poly.entity_id
_entity_poly.type
_entity_poly.pdbx_seq_one_letter_code
_entity_poly.pdbx_strand_id
1 'polypeptide(L)'
;MKLVSFVVCADLLLFTRAVVAESLSPSELRIRCQACDRPFDAANCPPGTIFVSATDSAASFFSIQAALNSLPDDMSPQTILVGGGEYEEQLIITRQGPLYMFVSLSSSRS
;
A
#
# COMPACT_ATOMS: atom_id res chain seq x y z
N MET A 1 -0.27 29.96 -5.61
CA MET A 1 0.41 30.29 -6.89
C MET A 1 1.86 30.62 -6.60
N LYS A 2 2.80 29.71 -6.90
CA LYS A 2 4.22 30.06 -6.97
C LYS A 2 4.64 29.87 -8.44
N LEU A 3 5.07 30.97 -9.05
CA LEU A 3 5.46 31.09 -10.45
C LEU A 3 6.75 30.31 -10.70
N VAL A 4 6.72 29.36 -11.63
CA VAL A 4 7.90 28.68 -12.14
C VAL A 4 8.37 29.46 -13.37
N SER A 5 9.50 30.15 -13.24
CA SER A 5 10.11 30.93 -14.31
C SER A 5 10.81 29.98 -15.28
N PHE A 6 10.38 29.98 -16.54
CA PHE A 6 11.02 29.27 -17.64
C PHE A 6 12.27 30.04 -18.08
N VAL A 7 13.44 29.39 -18.01
CA VAL A 7 14.61 29.79 -18.80
C VAL A 7 15.01 28.59 -19.63
N VAL A 8 14.73 28.68 -20.93
CA VAL A 8 15.23 27.77 -21.96
C VAL A 8 16.40 28.47 -22.64
N CYS A 9 17.61 27.98 -22.46
CA CYS A 9 18.73 28.28 -23.36
C CYS A 9 19.28 26.95 -23.89
N ALA A 10 19.41 26.89 -25.21
CA ALA A 10 19.81 25.72 -25.97
C ALA A 10 21.31 25.47 -25.81
N ASP A 11 21.66 24.30 -25.27
CA ASP A 11 22.92 23.61 -25.53
C ASP A 11 22.66 22.11 -25.54
N LEU A 12 23.26 21.43 -26.51
CA LEU A 12 23.14 20.01 -26.77
C LEU A 12 23.87 19.22 -25.67
N LEU A 13 23.21 18.98 -24.54
CA LEU A 13 23.62 18.01 -23.53
C LEU A 13 22.44 17.11 -23.20
N LEU A 14 22.70 15.80 -23.31
CA LEU A 14 21.81 14.70 -22.96
C LEU A 14 21.03 15.03 -21.68
N PHE A 15 19.75 15.35 -21.81
CA PHE A 15 18.82 15.38 -20.69
C PHE A 15 18.59 13.94 -20.24
N THR A 16 19.56 13.35 -19.55
CA THR A 16 19.26 12.23 -18.65
C THR A 16 18.34 12.80 -17.60
N ARG A 17 17.04 12.58 -17.76
CA ARG A 17 16.11 12.73 -16.64
C ARG A 17 16.57 11.75 -15.58
N ALA A 18 17.30 12.25 -14.59
CA ALA A 18 17.41 11.56 -13.32
C ALA A 18 15.97 11.46 -12.81
N VAL A 19 15.36 10.28 -12.94
CA VAL A 19 14.14 9.97 -12.21
C VAL A 19 14.58 9.94 -10.75
N VAL A 20 14.30 11.04 -10.05
CA VAL A 20 14.44 11.08 -8.61
C VAL A 20 13.32 10.20 -8.08
N ALA A 21 13.66 8.97 -7.68
CA ALA A 21 12.75 8.15 -6.90
C ALA A 21 12.65 8.81 -5.52
N GLU A 22 11.60 9.60 -5.30
CA GLU A 22 11.27 10.10 -3.96
C GLU A 22 10.97 8.88 -3.07
N SER A 23 11.92 8.54 -2.20
CA SER A 23 11.69 7.52 -1.18
C SER A 23 10.77 8.11 -0.13
N LEU A 24 9.52 7.64 -0.08
CA LEU A 24 8.57 8.01 0.97
C LEU A 24 9.15 7.59 2.33
N SER A 25 8.96 8.43 3.35
CA SER A 25 9.23 8.00 4.71
C SER A 25 8.31 6.82 5.09
N PRO A 26 8.71 5.96 6.05
CA PRO A 26 7.85 4.85 6.48
C PRO A 26 6.45 5.29 6.93
N SER A 27 6.35 6.47 7.55
CA SER A 27 5.08 7.08 7.97
C SER A 27 4.20 7.48 6.79
N GLU A 28 4.76 8.11 5.75
CA GLU A 28 4.01 8.53 4.57
C GLU A 28 3.55 7.32 3.75
N LEU A 29 4.40 6.31 3.62
CA LEU A 29 4.03 5.06 2.94
C LEU A 29 2.85 4.39 3.64
N ARG A 30 2.86 4.32 4.98
CA ARG A 30 1.73 3.79 5.74
C ARG A 30 0.44 4.59 5.50
N ILE A 31 0.51 5.92 5.57
CA ILE A 31 -0.64 6.80 5.33
C ILE A 31 -1.20 6.59 3.91
N ARG A 32 -0.32 6.51 2.92
CA ARG A 32 -0.70 6.28 1.52
C ARG A 32 -1.32 4.89 1.32
N CYS A 33 -0.80 3.86 1.98
CA CYS A 33 -1.32 2.50 1.87
C CYS A 33 -2.77 2.37 2.40
N GLN A 34 -3.12 3.17 3.42
CA GLN A 34 -4.43 3.16 4.07
C GLN A 34 -5.43 4.17 3.49
N ALA A 35 -5.05 4.89 2.44
CA ALA A 35 -5.85 5.96 1.86
C ALA A 35 -7.16 5.43 1.27
N CYS A 36 -8.27 6.06 1.65
CA CYS A 36 -9.64 5.64 1.34
C CYS A 36 -10.22 6.21 0.04
N ASP A 37 -9.51 7.14 -0.59
CA ASP A 37 -9.99 7.99 -1.68
C ASP A 37 -9.60 7.48 -3.07
N ARG A 38 -9.03 6.27 -3.12
CA ARG A 38 -8.49 5.67 -4.34
C ARG A 38 -8.52 4.15 -4.29
N PRO A 39 -8.54 3.49 -5.46
CA PRO A 39 -8.36 2.04 -5.55
C PRO A 39 -7.04 1.58 -4.93
N PHE A 40 -6.98 0.30 -4.57
CA PHE A 40 -5.72 -0.31 -4.16
C PHE A 40 -4.65 -0.18 -5.25
N ASP A 41 -3.46 0.25 -4.82
CA ASP A 41 -2.26 0.29 -5.66
C ASP A 41 -1.07 -0.08 -4.79
N ALA A 42 -0.43 -1.21 -5.15
CA ALA A 42 0.69 -1.78 -4.42
C ALA A 42 1.89 -0.82 -4.29
N ALA A 43 2.04 0.15 -5.20
CA ALA A 43 3.11 1.15 -5.12
C ALA A 43 2.96 2.09 -3.92
N ASN A 44 1.77 2.14 -3.30
CA ASN A 44 1.49 2.94 -2.11
C ASN A 44 1.70 2.21 -0.80
N CYS A 45 2.07 0.93 -0.84
CA CYS A 45 2.23 0.08 0.32
C CYS A 45 3.68 -0.42 0.45
N PRO A 46 4.08 -0.90 1.64
CA PRO A 46 5.31 -1.67 1.77
C PRO A 46 5.39 -2.78 0.71
N PRO A 47 6.56 -3.00 0.09
CA PRO A 47 6.73 -4.08 -0.87
C PRO A 47 6.31 -5.43 -0.27
N GLY A 48 5.57 -6.22 -1.05
CA GLY A 48 5.04 -7.51 -0.58
C GLY A 48 3.77 -7.43 0.27
N THR A 49 3.13 -6.25 0.38
CA THR A 49 1.83 -6.14 1.06
C THR A 49 0.78 -6.96 0.33
N ILE A 50 0.10 -7.84 1.06
CA ILE A 50 -1.05 -8.61 0.56
C ILE A 50 -2.31 -7.78 0.73
N PHE A 51 -3.09 -7.63 -0.33
CA PHE A 51 -4.37 -6.93 -0.28
C PHE A 51 -5.54 -7.91 -0.09
N VAL A 52 -6.36 -7.64 0.92
CA VAL A 52 -7.57 -8.39 1.25
C VAL A 52 -8.77 -7.49 1.08
N SER A 53 -9.79 -7.95 0.38
CA SER A 53 -11.08 -7.25 0.29
C SER A 53 -12.19 -8.27 0.12
N ALA A 54 -13.31 -8.09 0.83
CA ALA A 54 -14.48 -8.95 0.66
C ALA A 54 -15.16 -8.78 -0.73
N THR A 55 -14.95 -7.64 -1.39
CA THR A 55 -15.69 -7.27 -2.61
C THR A 55 -14.83 -6.75 -3.76
N ASP A 56 -13.59 -6.31 -3.49
CA ASP A 56 -12.72 -5.77 -4.52
C ASP A 56 -12.03 -6.89 -5.31
N SER A 57 -12.23 -6.88 -6.63
CA SER A 57 -11.60 -7.83 -7.56
C SER A 57 -10.07 -7.74 -7.61
N ALA A 58 -9.47 -6.64 -7.16
CA ALA A 58 -8.03 -6.48 -7.08
C ALA A 58 -7.41 -7.20 -5.86
N ALA A 59 -8.23 -7.72 -4.94
CA ALA A 59 -7.75 -8.43 -3.77
C ALA A 59 -7.13 -9.78 -4.11
N SER A 60 -6.05 -10.11 -3.40
CA SER A 60 -5.45 -11.44 -3.43
C SER A 60 -6.31 -12.47 -2.71
N PHE A 61 -7.04 -12.04 -1.68
CA PHE A 61 -7.91 -12.89 -0.87
C PHE A 61 -9.19 -12.15 -0.49
N PHE A 62 -10.28 -12.90 -0.38
CA PHE A 62 -11.59 -12.40 0.06
C PHE A 62 -11.86 -12.59 1.56
N SER A 63 -10.95 -13.21 2.30
CA SER A 63 -10.99 -13.33 3.77
C SER A 63 -9.63 -13.06 4.38
N ILE A 64 -9.60 -12.56 5.62
CA ILE A 64 -8.35 -12.22 6.31
C ILE A 64 -7.63 -13.50 6.70
N GLN A 65 -8.34 -14.53 7.16
CA GLN A 65 -7.74 -15.83 7.49
C GLN A 65 -7.04 -16.50 6.29
N ALA A 66 -7.61 -16.41 5.07
CA ALA A 66 -6.95 -16.98 3.89
C ALA A 66 -5.62 -16.28 3.58
N ALA A 67 -5.57 -14.96 3.74
CA ALA A 67 -4.33 -14.20 3.60
C ALA A 67 -3.31 -14.59 4.67
N LEU A 68 -3.73 -14.73 5.94
CA LEU A 68 -2.84 -15.20 7.02
C LEU A 68 -2.23 -16.57 6.73
N ASN A 69 -3.01 -17.51 6.20
CA ASN A 69 -2.56 -18.86 5.85
C ASN A 69 -1.57 -18.88 4.67
N SER A 70 -1.56 -17.82 3.85
CA SER A 70 -0.66 -17.70 2.69
C SER A 70 0.73 -17.19 3.04
N LEU A 71 0.88 -16.61 4.24
CA LEU A 71 2.14 -16.04 4.69
C LEU A 71 3.18 -17.13 4.98
N PRO A 72 4.48 -16.86 4.74
CA PRO A 72 5.54 -17.79 5.08
C PRO A 72 5.64 -18.01 6.60
N ASP A 73 5.91 -19.25 7.00
CA ASP A 73 6.17 -19.61 8.41
C ASP A 73 7.64 -19.34 8.75
N ASP A 74 7.97 -18.06 8.91
CA ASP A 74 9.31 -17.59 9.22
C ASP A 74 9.28 -16.34 10.12
N MET A 75 10.47 -15.80 10.41
CA MET A 75 10.65 -14.57 11.20
C MET A 75 10.54 -13.28 10.38
N SER A 76 10.23 -13.37 9.09
CA SER A 76 10.18 -12.18 8.22
C SER A 76 8.95 -11.31 8.54
N PRO A 77 9.08 -9.97 8.46
CA PRO A 77 7.95 -9.07 8.65
C PRO A 77 7.00 -9.15 7.46
N GLN A 78 5.71 -9.34 7.74
CA GLN A 78 4.66 -9.42 6.74
C GLN A 78 3.66 -8.27 6.91
N THR A 79 3.11 -7.78 5.79
CA THR A 79 2.11 -6.71 5.79
C THR A 79 0.85 -7.17 5.06
N ILE A 80 -0.30 -7.00 5.70
CA ILE A 80 -1.62 -7.20 5.09
C ILE A 80 -2.36 -5.87 5.12
N LEU A 81 -2.88 -5.44 3.97
CA LEU A 81 -3.85 -4.36 3.86
C LEU A 81 -5.25 -4.95 3.74
N VAL A 82 -6.12 -4.61 4.68
CA VAL A 82 -7.54 -4.97 4.68
C VAL A 82 -8.32 -3.79 4.12
N GLY A 83 -8.97 -4.00 2.99
CA GLY A 83 -9.88 -3.05 2.35
C GLY A 83 -11.12 -2.80 3.22
N GLY A 84 -11.71 -1.62 3.09
CA GLY A 84 -12.92 -1.26 3.84
C GLY A 84 -14.07 -2.22 3.56
N GLY A 85 -14.72 -2.70 4.60
CA GLY A 85 -15.81 -3.67 4.52
C GLY A 85 -16.09 -4.32 5.87
N GLU A 86 -17.11 -5.17 5.90
CA GLU A 86 -17.46 -5.98 7.07
C GLU A 86 -16.87 -7.37 6.92
N TYR A 87 -16.20 -7.84 7.99
CA TYR A 87 -15.55 -9.15 8.04
C TYR A 87 -15.99 -9.86 9.32
N GLU A 88 -16.92 -10.81 9.19
CA GLU A 88 -17.39 -11.64 10.30
C GLU A 88 -16.56 -12.94 10.36
N GLU A 89 -15.36 -12.85 10.93
CA GLU A 89 -14.43 -13.98 11.03
C GLU A 89 -13.68 -14.01 12.37
N GLN A 90 -13.40 -15.22 12.87
CA GLN A 90 -12.48 -15.43 13.98
C GLN A 90 -11.08 -15.71 13.42
N LEU A 91 -10.10 -14.90 13.84
CA LEU A 91 -8.72 -15.01 13.35
C LEU A 91 -7.88 -15.90 14.25
N ILE A 92 -7.10 -16.79 13.64
CA ILE A 92 -6.05 -17.57 14.27
C ILE A 92 -4.71 -17.14 13.66
N ILE A 93 -3.84 -16.57 14.49
CA ILE A 93 -2.51 -16.10 14.11
C ILE A 93 -1.46 -16.95 14.83
N THR A 94 -0.74 -17.79 14.08
CA THR A 94 0.26 -18.72 14.63
C THR A 94 1.70 -18.34 14.30
N ARG A 95 1.90 -17.34 13.44
CA ARG A 95 3.24 -16.93 12.96
C ARG A 95 4.08 -16.33 14.08
N GLN A 96 5.38 -16.61 14.02
CA GLN A 96 6.38 -16.08 14.95
C GLN A 96 6.95 -14.72 14.50
N GLY A 97 7.08 -14.50 13.19
CA GLY A 97 7.56 -13.25 12.62
C GLY A 97 6.56 -12.09 12.77
N PRO A 98 7.03 -10.82 12.70
CA PRO A 98 6.16 -9.66 12.81
C PRO A 98 5.04 -9.67 11.76
N LEU A 99 3.85 -9.25 12.17
CA LEU A 99 2.70 -9.06 11.30
C LEU A 99 2.17 -7.64 11.47
N TYR A 100 2.11 -6.89 10.37
CA TYR A 100 1.49 -5.57 10.31
C TYR A 100 0.16 -5.69 9.56
N MET A 101 -0.93 -5.33 10.24
CA MET A 101 -2.24 -5.25 9.63
C MET A 101 -2.62 -3.78 9.49
N PHE A 102 -2.79 -3.36 8.24
CA PHE A 102 -3.28 -2.04 7.89
C PHE A 102 -4.73 -2.15 7.46
N VAL A 103 -5.51 -1.14 7.79
CA VAL A 103 -6.91 -1.03 7.37
C VAL A 103 -7.02 0.19 6.46
N SER A 104 -7.57 -0.01 5.26
CA SER A 104 -8.01 1.10 4.43
C SER A 104 -9.27 1.67 5.06
N LEU A 105 -9.27 2.96 5.35
CA LEU A 105 -10.50 3.61 5.77
C LEU A 105 -11.47 3.60 4.57
N SER A 106 -12.77 3.63 4.82
CA SER A 106 -13.77 3.98 3.81
C SER A 106 -14.41 5.28 4.27
N SER A 107 -14.33 6.35 3.48
CA SER A 107 -15.04 7.58 3.85
C SER A 107 -16.54 7.39 3.60
N SER A 108 -17.34 7.23 4.64
CA SER A 108 -18.79 7.40 4.56
C SER A 108 -19.09 8.90 4.55
N ARG A 109 -18.84 9.59 3.44
CA ARG A 109 -19.33 10.96 3.27
C ARG A 109 -20.77 10.86 2.75
N SER A 110 -21.72 10.75 3.68
CA SER A 110 -23.15 10.97 3.43
C SER A 110 -23.42 12.44 3.11
#